data_AF-A0A925MF68-F1
#
_entry.id   AF-A0A925MF68-F1
#
_cell.length_a   1.000
_cell.length_b   1.000
_cell.length_c   1.000
_cell.angle_alpha   90.00
_cell.angle_beta   90.00
_cell.angle_gamma   90.00
#
_symmetry.space_group_name_H-M   'P 1'
#
loop_
_entity.id
_entity.type
_entity.pdbx_description
1 polymer ?
#
loop_
_entity_poly.entity_id
_entity_poly.type
_entity_poly.pdbx_seq_one_letter_code
_entity_poly.pdbx_strand_id
1 'polypeptide(L)'
;MANGAGKPKPAFFLAALVVVAGLVGLSFYRCNAKQSDPKVVTNGSDQIDMSSIKNQAGGSGAPQAENPDPNSITTVKEYAFEPSARLPEVPGTADYTALGKPRVVKFAVNVWAGWAPIIWANQGAKPKKLWKDAKGNDFQVELVLADNPVDMGNTFAAGKVHIGWATVDMLPLVVNRLSRDPRTMPRVFQQIDWSNGGDGVVVREAIKNISDLRGKHVVLAQNSPSHYFLLNMLLNGGVQPSEVHMEFTKDAFQAAAAFNQDKKYAAVVTWAPDIYNLTKTGMGNRMLVSTQTANRLIADVWFARADFARDNPDIIEGLVRGIFDAGEELKADANKATVGKMMDDFYSLPPGTGTSMLGDAHTTNYAENRDFFLNQNNPTNFERTYNTAFLLYKAIRSVDSKTEFDKLMDFSVIKKLGADPKYSEQKNEYEFKFTPTTGLDVNVESAVLTKTVTINFFPNSYDVSKKVAAKTGGGEVLYDPNVDATVEEIAKLAGQFGAARIQISGHTDASMRGVADEALVRELSTRRASSVKEALVNKFKMNPNQFIVAGYGWDKPADPKDADNHAKNRRVEIKVVPAEAQ
;
A
#
# COMPACT_ATOMS: atom_id res chain seq x y z
N MET A 1 44.56 12.36 -61.25
CA MET A 1 45.39 11.14 -61.35
C MET A 1 45.42 10.47 -59.99
N ALA A 2 45.14 9.17 -59.97
CA ALA A 2 45.20 8.32 -58.79
C ALA A 2 46.63 7.88 -58.49
N ASN A 3 46.85 7.42 -57.24
CA ASN A 3 47.74 6.35 -56.75
C ASN A 3 48.52 6.80 -55.50
N GLY A 4 48.57 6.07 -54.39
CA GLY A 4 48.11 4.71 -54.14
C GLY A 4 47.89 4.44 -52.66
N ALA A 5 46.80 3.75 -52.35
CA ALA A 5 46.49 3.22 -51.03
C ALA A 5 47.35 1.97 -50.78
N GLY A 6 48.13 2.01 -49.70
CA GLY A 6 48.94 0.88 -49.25
C GLY A 6 48.06 -0.30 -48.87
N LYS A 7 48.28 -1.45 -49.51
CA LYS A 7 47.66 -2.72 -49.12
C LYS A 7 48.10 -3.08 -47.69
N PRO A 8 47.20 -3.56 -46.81
CA PRO A 8 47.56 -3.91 -45.45
C PRO A 8 48.63 -5.02 -45.44
N LYS A 9 49.67 -4.81 -44.63
CA LYS A 9 50.78 -5.76 -44.44
C LYS A 9 50.24 -7.06 -43.81
N PRO A 10 50.89 -8.23 -44.02
CA PRO A 10 50.46 -9.51 -43.45
C PRO A 10 50.20 -9.49 -41.93
N ALA A 11 50.96 -8.67 -41.19
CA ALA A 11 50.75 -8.44 -39.76
C ALA A 11 49.37 -7.85 -39.40
N PHE A 12 48.79 -7.02 -40.28
CA PHE A 12 47.44 -6.50 -40.11
C PHE A 12 46.40 -7.61 -40.20
N PHE A 13 46.55 -8.53 -41.17
CA PHE A 13 45.66 -9.68 -41.29
C PHE A 13 45.82 -10.63 -40.11
N LEU A 14 47.04 -10.83 -39.59
CA LEU A 14 47.28 -11.62 -38.39
C LEU A 14 46.61 -11.00 -37.16
N ALA A 15 46.75 -9.68 -36.98
CA ALA A 15 46.10 -8.94 -35.88
C ALA A 15 44.56 -8.98 -36.01
N ALA A 16 44.03 -8.82 -37.23
CA ALA A 16 42.60 -8.95 -37.48
C ALA A 16 42.09 -10.37 -37.18
N LEU A 17 42.87 -11.41 -37.51
CA LEU A 17 42.52 -12.80 -37.24
C LEU A 17 42.54 -13.10 -35.73
N VAL A 18 43.49 -12.53 -34.98
CA VAL A 18 43.53 -12.63 -33.51
C VAL A 18 42.35 -11.89 -32.87
N VAL A 19 41.96 -10.72 -33.39
CA VAL A 19 40.78 -9.98 -32.92
C VAL A 19 39.49 -10.74 -33.23
N VAL A 20 39.35 -11.31 -34.44
CA VAL A 20 38.19 -12.12 -34.82
C VAL A 20 38.14 -13.40 -34.00
N ALA A 21 39.26 -14.10 -33.82
CA ALA A 21 39.34 -15.29 -32.96
C ALA A 21 39.06 -14.95 -31.49
N GLY A 22 39.50 -13.78 -31.01
CA GLY A 22 39.18 -13.25 -29.68
C GLY A 22 37.71 -12.92 -29.51
N LEU A 23 37.05 -12.35 -30.53
CA LEU A 23 35.61 -12.06 -30.54
C LEU A 23 34.77 -13.33 -30.65
N VAL A 24 35.18 -14.30 -31.46
CA VAL A 24 34.53 -15.63 -31.54
C VAL A 24 34.73 -16.39 -30.23
N GLY A 25 35.93 -16.33 -29.64
CA GLY A 25 36.22 -16.88 -28.31
C GLY A 25 35.41 -16.20 -27.20
N LEU A 26 35.23 -14.88 -27.26
CA LEU A 26 34.37 -14.12 -26.36
C LEU A 26 32.88 -14.46 -26.57
N SER A 27 32.44 -14.69 -27.81
CA SER A 27 31.09 -15.17 -28.12
C SER A 27 30.86 -16.58 -27.59
N PHE A 28 31.79 -17.52 -27.77
CA PHE A 28 31.70 -18.86 -27.19
C PHE A 28 31.78 -18.82 -25.65
N TYR A 29 32.64 -17.98 -25.09
CA TYR A 29 32.71 -17.74 -23.65
C TYR A 29 31.42 -17.12 -23.12
N ARG A 30 30.77 -16.19 -23.83
CA ARG A 30 29.46 -15.63 -23.44
C ARG A 30 28.31 -16.61 -23.66
N CYS A 31 28.41 -17.53 -24.62
CA CYS A 31 27.43 -18.61 -24.79
C CYS A 31 27.58 -19.72 -23.73
N ASN A 32 28.79 -19.99 -23.22
CA ASN A 32 29.05 -21.03 -22.22
C ASN A 32 29.17 -20.52 -20.77
N ALA A 33 29.54 -19.27 -20.55
CA ALA A 33 29.48 -18.61 -19.25
C ALA A 33 28.03 -18.17 -19.05
N LYS A 34 27.37 -18.74 -18.04
CA LYS A 34 26.05 -18.30 -17.56
C LYS A 34 26.13 -16.83 -17.16
N GLN A 35 25.92 -15.95 -18.12
CA GLN A 35 25.77 -14.52 -17.89
C GLN A 35 24.31 -14.28 -17.51
N SER A 36 24.13 -13.94 -16.24
CA SER A 36 22.88 -13.45 -15.68
C SER A 36 22.59 -12.06 -16.25
N ASP A 37 21.88 -12.01 -17.37
CA ASP A 37 21.09 -10.85 -17.76
C ASP A 37 19.90 -10.69 -16.80
N PRO A 38 19.40 -9.45 -16.57
CA PRO A 38 18.22 -9.24 -15.74
C PRO A 38 17.03 -9.95 -16.39
N LYS A 39 16.66 -11.08 -15.80
CA LYS A 39 15.55 -11.90 -16.27
C LYS A 39 14.27 -11.08 -16.22
N VAL A 40 13.65 -10.90 -17.39
CA VAL A 40 12.19 -10.97 -17.49
C VAL A 40 11.81 -12.33 -16.88
N VAL A 41 11.23 -12.31 -15.69
CA VAL A 41 10.75 -13.52 -15.03
C VAL A 41 9.43 -13.91 -15.68
N THR A 42 9.50 -14.74 -16.70
CA THR A 42 8.38 -15.57 -17.12
C THR A 42 8.66 -17.03 -16.74
N ASN A 43 7.75 -17.58 -15.94
CA ASN A 43 7.54 -19.00 -15.62
C ASN A 43 8.66 -19.74 -14.89
N GLY A 44 8.67 -19.60 -13.56
CA GLY A 44 8.98 -20.69 -12.63
C GLY A 44 7.73 -20.97 -11.80
N SER A 45 7.24 -22.21 -11.82
CA SER A 45 6.00 -22.70 -11.22
C SER A 45 6.06 -22.86 -9.69
N ASP A 46 6.84 -22.03 -9.00
CA ASP A 46 6.78 -22.00 -7.55
C ASP A 46 5.54 -21.17 -7.20
N GLN A 47 4.42 -21.84 -6.91
CA GLN A 47 3.29 -21.15 -6.30
C GLN A 47 3.81 -20.41 -5.08
N ILE A 48 3.64 -19.10 -5.09
CA ILE A 48 3.94 -18.26 -3.94
C ILE A 48 3.06 -18.79 -2.80
N ASP A 49 3.66 -19.10 -1.66
CA ASP A 49 2.90 -19.49 -0.48
C ASP A 49 2.19 -18.25 0.08
N MET A 50 1.05 -17.93 -0.52
CA MET A 50 0.20 -16.84 -0.09
C MET A 50 -0.31 -17.04 1.33
N SER A 51 -0.35 -18.27 1.86
CA SER A 51 -0.72 -18.52 3.26
C SER A 51 0.38 -18.08 4.23
N SER A 52 1.65 -18.30 3.87
CA SER A 52 2.80 -17.76 4.63
C SER A 52 2.86 -16.23 4.60
N ILE A 53 2.55 -15.60 3.46
CA ILE A 53 2.44 -14.14 3.35
C ILE A 53 1.29 -13.61 4.19
N LYS A 54 0.13 -14.28 4.20
CA LYS A 54 -1.00 -13.92 5.06
C LYS A 54 -0.63 -13.98 6.55
N ASN A 55 0.04 -15.05 6.96
CA ASN A 55 0.45 -15.25 8.36
C ASN A 55 1.56 -14.28 8.80
N GLN A 56 2.55 -14.02 7.94
CA GLN A 56 3.64 -13.07 8.23
C GLN A 56 3.20 -11.61 8.13
N ALA A 57 2.21 -11.32 7.29
CA ALA A 57 1.59 -10.00 7.25
C ALA A 57 0.88 -9.73 8.57
N GLY A 58 0.32 -10.73 9.27
CA GLY A 58 -0.37 -10.61 10.55
C GLY A 58 0.48 -10.23 11.78
N GLY A 59 1.69 -9.68 11.60
CA GLY A 59 2.52 -9.13 12.68
C GLY A 59 3.26 -10.19 13.49
N SER A 60 4.52 -10.45 13.15
CA SER A 60 5.41 -11.29 13.95
C SER A 60 6.12 -10.46 15.04
N GLY A 61 5.45 -10.22 16.16
CA GLY A 61 6.11 -10.11 17.46
C GLY A 61 6.20 -11.51 18.08
N ALA A 62 7.32 -11.87 18.70
CA ALA A 62 7.45 -13.13 19.42
C ALA A 62 6.25 -13.32 20.41
N PRO A 63 5.77 -14.56 20.65
CA PRO A 63 4.65 -14.80 21.55
C PRO A 63 5.11 -14.59 22.98
N GLN A 64 5.06 -13.34 23.45
CA GLN A 64 4.94 -13.09 24.88
C GLN A 64 3.44 -13.09 25.16
N ALA A 65 2.98 -14.10 25.90
CA ALA A 65 1.60 -14.17 26.36
C ALA A 65 1.28 -12.87 27.12
N GLU A 66 0.51 -11.98 26.50
CA GLU A 66 -0.05 -10.82 27.19
C GLU A 66 -1.12 -11.33 28.16
N ASN A 67 -0.93 -11.09 29.46
CA ASN A 67 -1.99 -11.25 30.43
C ASN A 67 -3.13 -10.28 30.09
N PRO A 68 -4.40 -10.71 30.18
CA PRO A 68 -5.52 -9.79 29.99
C PRO A 68 -5.46 -8.69 31.06
N ASP A 69 -5.41 -7.44 30.63
CA ASP A 69 -5.63 -6.29 31.49
C ASP A 69 -7.12 -6.23 31.89
N PRO A 70 -7.46 -6.43 33.17
CA PRO A 70 -8.84 -6.45 33.63
C PRO A 70 -9.50 -5.05 33.67
N ASN A 71 -8.77 -3.97 33.39
CA ASN A 71 -9.30 -2.59 33.37
C ASN A 71 -9.56 -2.08 31.93
N SER A 72 -10.27 -2.88 31.13
CA SER A 72 -10.66 -2.51 29.76
C SER A 72 -11.58 -1.29 29.72
N ILE A 73 -10.99 -0.12 29.44
CA ILE A 73 -11.61 1.03 28.78
C ILE A 73 -10.66 1.44 27.64
N THR A 74 -10.93 0.93 26.44
CA THR A 74 -10.47 1.45 25.13
C THR A 74 -9.10 2.16 25.05
N THR A 75 -8.00 1.51 25.42
CA THR A 75 -6.66 2.11 25.24
C THR A 75 -6.12 1.86 23.82
N VAL A 76 -5.77 2.95 23.14
CA VAL A 76 -4.93 2.91 21.94
C VAL A 76 -3.56 2.39 22.33
N LYS A 77 -3.05 1.35 21.66
CA LYS A 77 -1.68 0.86 21.88
C LYS A 77 -0.73 1.67 21.02
N GLU A 78 0.11 2.50 21.65
CA GLU A 78 1.13 3.27 20.96
C GLU A 78 2.51 2.62 21.06
N TYR A 79 3.41 2.96 20.13
CA TYR A 79 4.81 2.54 20.23
C TYR A 79 5.49 3.11 21.48
N ALA A 80 6.05 2.23 22.31
CA ALA A 80 6.75 2.61 23.53
C ALA A 80 8.21 3.04 23.32
N PHE A 81 8.73 2.98 22.08
CA PHE A 81 10.11 3.33 21.78
C PHE A 81 10.26 4.78 21.33
N GLU A 82 11.44 5.36 21.59
CA GLU A 82 11.82 6.63 20.98
C GLU A 82 12.31 6.40 19.54
N PRO A 83 11.72 7.07 18.51
CA PRO A 83 12.07 6.84 17.11
C PRO A 83 13.58 6.95 16.86
N SER A 84 14.21 8.00 17.41
CA SER A 84 15.63 8.28 17.26
C SER A 84 16.55 7.14 17.74
N ALA A 85 16.08 6.29 18.66
CA ALA A 85 16.83 5.13 19.14
C ALA A 85 16.76 3.92 18.20
N ARG A 86 15.81 3.89 17.26
CA ARG A 86 15.65 2.83 16.26
C ARG A 86 16.29 3.18 14.92
N LEU A 87 16.37 4.48 14.60
CA LEU A 87 16.94 4.95 13.35
C LEU A 87 18.42 4.57 13.22
N PRO A 88 18.84 4.00 12.08
CA PRO A 88 20.25 3.69 11.84
C PRO A 88 21.14 4.93 11.98
N GLU A 89 22.33 4.73 12.55
CA GLU A 89 23.38 5.73 12.54
C GLU A 89 23.72 6.13 11.10
N VAL A 90 24.00 7.41 10.88
CA VAL A 90 24.39 7.95 9.59
C VAL A 90 25.89 8.23 9.60
N PRO A 91 26.74 7.29 9.16
CA PRO A 91 28.18 7.49 9.16
C PRO A 91 28.62 8.47 8.07
N GLY A 92 29.70 9.20 8.32
CA GLY A 92 30.37 10.06 7.35
C GLY A 92 29.74 11.45 7.16
N THR A 93 30.39 12.22 6.28
CA THR A 93 29.95 13.57 5.90
C THR A 93 28.76 13.51 4.95
N ALA A 94 27.88 14.50 5.05
CA ALA A 94 26.77 14.68 4.12
C ALA A 94 27.24 14.68 2.67
N ASP A 95 26.45 14.03 1.80
CA ASP A 95 26.72 13.92 0.35
C ASP A 95 25.63 14.60 -0.48
N TYR A 96 24.98 15.59 0.12
CA TYR A 96 24.06 16.49 -0.57
C TYR A 96 24.73 17.86 -0.75
N THR A 97 24.23 18.63 -1.71
CA THR A 97 24.73 20.00 -1.91
C THR A 97 24.38 20.83 -0.67
N ALA A 98 25.39 21.25 0.10
CA ALA A 98 25.19 22.01 1.33
C ALA A 98 24.25 23.21 1.09
N LEU A 99 23.33 23.44 2.02
CA LEU A 99 22.38 24.55 1.91
C LEU A 99 23.14 25.88 1.91
N GLY A 100 23.04 26.62 0.82
CA GLY A 100 23.68 27.93 0.67
C GLY A 100 22.96 29.05 1.43
N LYS A 101 23.22 30.29 1.01
CA LYS A 101 22.41 31.46 1.38
C LYS A 101 21.78 32.03 0.10
N PRO A 102 20.45 31.96 -0.07
CA PRO A 102 19.45 31.40 0.85
C PRO A 102 19.55 29.88 1.02
N ARG A 103 19.07 29.36 2.17
CA ARG A 103 18.97 27.92 2.43
C ARG A 103 17.80 27.35 1.63
N VAL A 104 18.08 26.72 0.48
CA VAL A 104 17.04 26.20 -0.42
C VAL A 104 16.92 24.68 -0.30
N VAL A 105 15.78 24.21 0.17
CA VAL A 105 15.43 22.79 0.24
C VAL A 105 14.79 22.36 -1.08
N LYS A 106 15.44 21.46 -1.81
CA LYS A 106 14.84 20.80 -2.97
C LYS A 106 13.98 19.61 -2.56
N PHE A 107 12.69 19.70 -2.85
CA PHE A 107 11.67 18.72 -2.50
C PHE A 107 11.11 18.11 -3.79
N ALA A 108 11.43 16.83 -4.03
CA ALA A 108 10.89 16.14 -5.20
C ALA A 108 9.42 15.78 -5.01
N VAL A 109 8.61 15.95 -6.05
CA VAL A 109 7.19 15.56 -6.10
C VAL A 109 6.85 14.94 -7.45
N ASN A 110 5.79 14.14 -7.54
CA ASN A 110 5.14 13.75 -8.79
C ASN A 110 3.91 14.63 -9.09
N VAL A 111 3.39 14.55 -10.31
CA VAL A 111 2.09 15.11 -10.69
C VAL A 111 1.00 14.37 -9.90
N TRP A 112 0.58 14.95 -8.78
CA TRP A 112 -0.46 14.38 -7.93
C TRP A 112 -1.21 15.46 -7.16
N ALA A 113 -2.48 15.19 -6.87
CA ALA A 113 -3.35 16.10 -6.13
C ALA A 113 -2.91 16.29 -4.66
N GLY A 114 -2.36 15.24 -4.07
CA GLY A 114 -1.88 15.21 -2.69
C GLY A 114 -0.84 16.27 -2.33
N TRP A 115 -0.11 16.81 -3.32
CA TRP A 115 0.88 17.87 -3.09
C TRP A 115 0.27 19.27 -2.96
N ALA A 116 -1.06 19.42 -3.08
CA ALA A 116 -1.73 20.71 -2.93
C ALA A 116 -1.31 21.48 -1.65
N PRO A 117 -1.21 20.86 -0.45
CA PRO A 117 -0.79 21.58 0.75
C PRO A 117 0.61 22.19 0.64
N ILE A 118 1.61 21.46 0.13
CA ILE A 118 2.96 22.02 0.00
C ILE A 118 3.06 23.04 -1.14
N ILE A 119 2.30 22.86 -2.22
CA ILE A 119 2.22 23.85 -3.31
C ILE A 119 1.60 25.15 -2.80
N TRP A 120 0.55 25.05 -1.98
CA TRP A 120 -0.09 26.19 -1.32
C TRP A 120 0.85 26.88 -0.33
N ALA A 121 1.43 26.12 0.59
CA ALA A 121 2.38 26.62 1.58
C ALA A 121 3.57 27.36 0.94
N ASN A 122 4.05 26.85 -0.20
CA ASN A 122 5.18 27.41 -0.94
C ASN A 122 4.80 28.52 -1.93
N GLN A 123 3.50 28.77 -2.16
CA GLN A 123 2.98 29.71 -3.15
C GLN A 123 3.45 29.36 -4.59
N GLY A 124 3.37 28.08 -4.94
CA GLY A 124 3.84 27.51 -6.20
C GLY A 124 5.14 26.71 -6.05
N ALA A 125 5.81 26.38 -7.16
CA ALA A 125 6.95 25.47 -7.15
C ALA A 125 8.32 26.14 -6.89
N LYS A 126 8.43 27.46 -7.09
CA LYS A 126 9.71 28.17 -7.05
C LYS A 126 10.10 28.57 -5.62
N PRO A 127 11.40 28.64 -5.29
CA PRO A 127 11.89 29.05 -3.96
C PRO A 127 11.77 30.55 -3.75
N LYS A 128 10.54 31.06 -3.71
CA LYS A 128 10.23 32.48 -3.51
C LYS A 128 9.69 32.75 -2.11
N LYS A 129 8.88 31.84 -1.58
CA LYS A 129 8.33 31.94 -0.23
C LYS A 129 9.41 31.68 0.80
N LEU A 130 9.48 32.55 1.81
CA LEU A 130 10.24 32.30 3.03
C LEU A 130 9.42 31.42 3.98
N TRP A 131 10.03 30.30 4.37
CA TRP A 131 9.58 29.37 5.38
C TRP A 131 10.38 29.59 6.67
N LYS A 132 9.81 29.16 7.79
CA LYS A 132 10.45 29.21 9.12
C LYS A 132 10.76 27.81 9.60
N ASP A 133 12.01 27.54 9.93
CA ASP A 133 12.37 26.32 10.65
C ASP A 133 11.91 26.38 12.11
N ALA A 134 12.04 25.27 12.84
CA ALA A 134 11.63 25.20 14.25
C ALA A 134 12.38 26.16 15.19
N LYS A 135 13.48 26.78 14.74
CA LYS A 135 14.24 27.80 15.47
C LYS A 135 13.93 29.23 15.00
N GLY A 136 13.05 29.40 14.02
CA GLY A 136 12.63 30.68 13.47
C GLY A 136 13.54 31.25 12.37
N ASN A 137 14.54 30.49 11.89
CA ASN A 137 15.42 30.94 10.81
C ASN A 137 14.76 30.69 9.44
N ASP A 138 15.16 31.50 8.45
CA ASP A 138 14.58 31.47 7.11
C ASP A 138 15.16 30.37 6.23
N PHE A 139 14.29 29.62 5.56
CA PHE A 139 14.63 28.74 4.45
C PHE A 139 13.62 28.91 3.32
N GLN A 140 13.93 28.34 2.16
CA GLN A 140 13.04 28.33 0.99
C GLN A 140 12.88 26.89 0.50
N VAL A 141 11.77 26.62 -0.19
CA VAL A 141 11.50 25.31 -0.78
C VAL A 141 11.41 25.44 -2.30
N GLU A 142 12.16 24.61 -3.02
CA GLU A 142 12.01 24.41 -4.46
C GLU A 142 11.34 23.04 -4.67
N LEU A 143 10.13 23.04 -5.24
CA LEU A 143 9.47 21.82 -5.66
C LEU A 143 10.04 21.39 -7.01
N VAL A 144 10.55 20.17 -7.06
CA VAL A 144 11.20 19.59 -8.24
C VAL A 144 10.32 18.46 -8.76
N LEU A 145 9.79 18.62 -9.98
CA LEU A 145 8.97 17.58 -10.59
C LEU A 145 9.85 16.37 -10.96
N ALA A 146 9.48 15.20 -10.43
CA ALA A 146 10.16 13.93 -10.62
C ALA A 146 9.13 12.78 -10.55
N ASP A 147 8.34 12.63 -11.62
CA ASP A 147 7.20 11.71 -11.68
C ASP A 147 7.57 10.23 -11.66
N ASN A 148 8.70 9.87 -12.26
CA ASN A 148 9.13 8.48 -12.31
C ASN A 148 9.86 8.12 -11.01
N PRO A 149 9.39 7.11 -10.25
CA PRO A 149 9.98 6.75 -8.95
C PRO A 149 11.41 6.18 -9.06
N VAL A 150 11.80 5.66 -10.23
CA VAL A 150 13.19 5.23 -10.49
C VAL A 150 14.10 6.44 -10.64
N ASP A 151 13.71 7.38 -11.49
CA ASP A 151 14.49 8.60 -11.75
C ASP A 151 14.56 9.52 -10.53
N MET A 152 13.47 9.65 -9.78
CA MET A 152 13.45 10.34 -8.49
C MET A 152 14.43 9.70 -7.51
N GLY A 153 14.40 8.37 -7.36
CA GLY A 153 15.32 7.65 -6.49
C GLY A 153 16.80 7.84 -6.88
N ASN A 154 17.11 7.87 -8.18
CA ASN A 154 18.47 8.13 -8.67
C ASN A 154 18.91 9.57 -8.35
N THR A 155 18.02 10.55 -8.53
CA THR A 155 18.27 11.97 -8.23
C THR A 155 18.47 12.20 -6.74
N PHE A 156 17.67 11.53 -5.91
CA PHE A 156 17.75 11.53 -4.46
C PHE A 156 19.04 10.89 -3.95
N ALA A 157 19.41 9.71 -4.47
CA ALA A 157 20.67 9.04 -4.14
C ALA A 157 21.89 9.92 -4.45
N ALA A 158 21.87 10.60 -5.59
CA ALA A 158 22.93 11.51 -6.03
C ALA A 158 23.00 12.85 -5.27
N GLY A 159 22.16 13.07 -4.25
CA GLY A 159 22.20 14.29 -3.42
C GLY A 159 21.72 15.55 -4.14
N LYS A 160 21.01 15.41 -5.27
CA LYS A 160 20.46 16.53 -6.06
C LYS A 160 19.15 17.07 -5.51
N VAL A 161 18.43 16.26 -4.74
CA VAL A 161 17.25 16.63 -3.95
C VAL A 161 17.43 16.13 -2.52
N HIS A 162 16.84 16.85 -1.55
CA HIS A 162 16.95 16.50 -0.12
C HIS A 162 15.76 15.65 0.34
N ILE A 163 14.59 15.94 -0.23
CA ILE A 163 13.33 15.25 0.06
C ILE A 163 12.88 14.49 -1.17
N GLY A 164 12.51 13.23 -0.98
CA GLY A 164 11.86 12.36 -1.95
C GLY A 164 10.42 12.06 -1.54
N TRP A 165 9.69 11.43 -2.45
CA TRP A 165 8.31 11.02 -2.23
C TRP A 165 8.13 9.53 -2.50
N ALA A 166 7.16 8.91 -1.85
CA ALA A 166 6.69 7.58 -2.18
C ALA A 166 5.30 7.39 -1.60
N THR A 167 4.56 6.42 -2.12
CA THR A 167 3.53 5.78 -1.31
C THR A 167 4.20 4.80 -0.34
N VAL A 168 3.61 4.55 0.83
CA VAL A 168 4.21 3.65 1.83
C VAL A 168 4.44 2.25 1.27
N ASP A 169 3.58 1.79 0.37
CA ASP A 169 3.76 0.51 -0.30
C ASP A 169 4.98 0.46 -1.21
N MET A 170 5.44 1.58 -1.79
CA MET A 170 6.66 1.60 -2.60
C MET A 170 7.95 1.62 -1.78
N LEU A 171 7.89 1.92 -0.48
CA LEU A 171 9.08 2.05 0.36
C LEU A 171 9.99 0.81 0.39
N PRO A 172 9.50 -0.45 0.39
CA PRO A 172 10.36 -1.62 0.24
C PRO A 172 11.24 -1.59 -1.02
N LEU A 173 10.70 -1.12 -2.16
CA LEU A 173 11.45 -0.99 -3.42
C LEU A 173 12.47 0.16 -3.33
N VAL A 174 12.07 1.28 -2.73
CA VAL A 174 12.95 2.45 -2.50
C VAL A 174 14.13 2.05 -1.60
N VAL A 175 13.86 1.38 -0.48
CA VAL A 175 14.88 0.92 0.45
C VAL A 175 15.79 -0.11 -0.18
N ASN A 176 15.25 -1.07 -0.93
CA ASN A 176 16.07 -2.05 -1.66
C ASN A 176 17.10 -1.37 -2.57
N ARG A 177 16.74 -0.24 -3.19
CA ARG A 177 17.64 0.57 -4.02
C ARG A 177 18.66 1.39 -3.21
N LEU A 178 18.20 2.05 -2.14
CA LEU A 178 19.00 3.04 -1.40
C LEU A 178 19.87 2.44 -0.27
N SER A 179 19.59 1.20 0.14
CA SER A 179 20.28 0.52 1.25
C SER A 179 21.80 0.37 1.11
N ARG A 180 22.35 0.61 -0.09
CA ARG A 180 23.80 0.61 -0.35
C ARG A 180 24.53 1.76 0.34
N ASP A 181 23.85 2.88 0.61
CA ASP A 181 24.43 4.02 1.33
C ASP A 181 23.52 4.44 2.48
N PRO A 182 23.93 4.25 3.75
CA PRO A 182 23.12 4.59 4.92
C PRO A 182 22.75 6.08 4.99
N ARG A 183 23.54 6.97 4.37
CA ARG A 183 23.25 8.42 4.29
C ARG A 183 22.00 8.73 3.48
N THR A 184 21.69 7.87 2.51
CA THR A 184 20.54 8.00 1.62
C THR A 184 19.32 7.23 2.11
N MET A 185 19.39 6.54 3.25
CA MET A 185 18.23 5.81 3.75
C MET A 185 17.05 6.76 3.99
N PRO A 186 15.83 6.42 3.56
CA PRO A 186 14.68 7.30 3.72
C PRO A 186 14.31 7.44 5.20
N ARG A 187 13.99 8.67 5.60
CA ARG A 187 13.38 9.03 6.89
C ARG A 187 12.01 9.63 6.64
N VAL A 188 10.95 8.91 6.98
CA VAL A 188 9.55 9.29 6.73
C VAL A 188 9.01 10.04 7.94
N PHE A 189 8.51 11.25 7.74
CA PHE A 189 8.07 12.14 8.83
C PHE A 189 6.57 12.42 8.86
N GLN A 190 5.90 12.27 7.72
CA GLN A 190 4.52 12.70 7.56
C GLN A 190 3.88 11.95 6.39
N GLN A 191 2.63 11.57 6.60
CA GLN A 191 1.68 11.20 5.58
C GLN A 191 1.07 12.49 5.06
N ILE A 192 1.10 12.68 3.75
CA ILE A 192 0.55 13.88 3.13
C ILE A 192 -0.91 13.66 2.73
N ASP A 193 -1.24 12.51 2.14
CA ASP A 193 -2.61 12.16 1.80
C ASP A 193 -2.90 10.65 1.82
N TRP A 194 -4.20 10.34 1.73
CA TRP A 194 -4.70 9.08 1.20
C TRP A 194 -5.21 9.31 -0.22
N SER A 195 -4.91 8.40 -1.15
CA SER A 195 -5.62 8.38 -2.43
C SER A 195 -7.12 8.16 -2.19
N ASN A 196 -7.95 8.96 -2.83
CA ASN A 196 -9.39 9.06 -2.58
C ASN A 196 -10.16 9.03 -3.90
N GLY A 197 -10.16 7.86 -4.55
CA GLY A 197 -10.79 7.66 -5.86
C GLY A 197 -9.84 7.84 -7.03
N GLY A 198 -8.67 8.46 -6.80
CA GLY A 198 -7.69 8.75 -7.82
C GLY A 198 -6.92 7.55 -8.36
N ASP A 199 -6.96 6.38 -7.73
CA ASP A 199 -6.36 5.14 -8.24
C ASP A 199 -7.44 4.07 -8.45
N GLY A 200 -7.31 3.25 -9.50
CA GLY A 200 -8.27 2.18 -9.72
C GLY A 200 -7.87 1.08 -10.69
N VAL A 201 -8.61 -0.02 -10.59
CA VAL A 201 -8.57 -1.16 -11.51
C VAL A 201 -9.74 -1.02 -12.48
N VAL A 202 -9.45 -0.67 -13.72
CA VAL A 202 -10.45 -0.61 -14.80
C VAL A 202 -10.40 -1.91 -15.59
N VAL A 203 -11.56 -2.50 -15.84
CA VAL A 203 -11.68 -3.80 -16.49
C VAL A 203 -12.66 -3.76 -17.66
N ARG A 204 -12.55 -4.74 -18.56
CA ARG A 204 -13.60 -4.99 -19.55
C ARG A 204 -14.88 -5.45 -18.87
N GLU A 205 -16.04 -5.17 -19.47
CA GLU A 205 -17.36 -5.47 -18.88
C GLU A 205 -17.55 -6.92 -18.39
N ALA A 206 -16.94 -7.90 -19.06
CA ALA A 206 -17.07 -9.31 -18.69
C ALA A 206 -16.42 -9.67 -17.35
N ILE A 207 -15.49 -8.85 -16.85
CA ILE A 207 -14.80 -9.06 -15.58
C ILE A 207 -15.66 -8.46 -14.46
N LYS A 208 -16.10 -9.31 -13.53
CA LYS A 208 -16.99 -8.91 -12.44
C LYS A 208 -16.31 -8.96 -11.07
N ASN A 209 -15.30 -9.80 -10.92
CA ASN A 209 -14.52 -9.95 -9.70
C ASN A 209 -13.02 -10.06 -10.00
N ILE A 210 -12.17 -9.76 -9.02
CA ILE A 210 -10.71 -9.95 -9.12
C ILE A 210 -10.35 -11.40 -9.48
N SER A 211 -11.13 -12.38 -9.02
CA SER A 211 -10.94 -13.80 -9.37
C SER A 211 -10.98 -14.10 -10.87
N ASP A 212 -11.66 -13.27 -11.66
CA ASP A 212 -11.83 -13.45 -13.11
C ASP A 212 -10.57 -13.06 -13.89
N LEU A 213 -9.58 -12.45 -13.22
CA LEU A 213 -8.30 -12.09 -13.82
C LEU A 213 -7.35 -13.29 -14.00
N ARG A 214 -7.70 -14.49 -13.49
CA ARG A 214 -6.91 -15.70 -13.70
C ARG A 214 -6.74 -15.99 -15.20
N GLY A 215 -5.48 -16.16 -15.61
CA GLY A 215 -5.06 -16.37 -16.99
C GLY A 215 -5.25 -15.16 -17.89
N LYS A 216 -5.53 -13.96 -17.36
CA LYS A 216 -5.77 -12.75 -18.15
C LYS A 216 -4.56 -11.83 -18.17
N HIS A 217 -4.52 -10.98 -19.21
CA HIS A 217 -3.51 -9.93 -19.34
C HIS A 217 -3.97 -8.65 -18.63
N VAL A 218 -3.08 -8.09 -17.82
CA VAL A 218 -3.29 -6.84 -17.09
C VAL A 218 -2.12 -5.91 -17.36
N VAL A 219 -2.40 -4.70 -17.83
CA VAL A 219 -1.37 -3.69 -18.11
C VAL A 219 -1.28 -2.67 -16.98
N LEU A 220 -0.08 -2.31 -16.56
CA LEU A 220 0.14 -1.37 -15.46
C LEU A 220 1.58 -0.82 -15.46
N ALA A 221 1.80 0.28 -14.75
CA ALA A 221 3.16 0.74 -14.48
C ALA A 221 3.86 -0.19 -13.47
N GLN A 222 5.11 -0.56 -13.75
CA GLN A 222 5.89 -1.38 -12.83
C GLN A 222 6.39 -0.55 -11.65
N ASN A 223 6.51 -1.18 -10.47
CA ASN A 223 7.11 -0.58 -9.28
C ASN A 223 6.45 0.74 -8.86
N SER A 224 5.13 0.83 -9.09
CA SER A 224 4.28 1.98 -8.79
C SER A 224 3.16 1.58 -7.82
N PRO A 225 2.37 2.55 -7.31
CA PRO A 225 1.18 2.27 -6.53
C PRO A 225 0.20 1.35 -7.27
N SER A 226 0.11 1.46 -8.61
CA SER A 226 -0.70 0.58 -9.46
C SER A 226 -0.27 -0.89 -9.36
N HIS A 227 1.03 -1.16 -9.22
CA HIS A 227 1.56 -2.52 -9.06
C HIS A 227 1.18 -3.10 -7.69
N TYR A 228 1.36 -2.33 -6.62
CA TYR A 228 0.93 -2.76 -5.30
C TYR A 228 -0.59 -2.95 -5.21
N PHE A 229 -1.36 -2.03 -5.78
CA PHE A 229 -2.82 -2.11 -5.82
C PHE A 229 -3.25 -3.45 -6.43
N LEU A 230 -2.73 -3.80 -7.62
CA LEU A 230 -3.04 -5.08 -8.25
C LEU A 230 -2.65 -6.26 -7.35
N LEU A 231 -1.42 -6.29 -6.83
CA LEU A 231 -0.95 -7.38 -5.97
C LEU A 231 -1.81 -7.54 -4.71
N ASN A 232 -2.19 -6.43 -4.07
CA ASN A 232 -3.05 -6.44 -2.90
C ASN A 232 -4.47 -6.94 -3.24
N MET A 233 -5.01 -6.57 -4.40
CA MET A 233 -6.30 -7.11 -4.86
C MET A 233 -6.21 -8.61 -5.12
N LEU A 234 -5.17 -9.08 -5.82
CA LEU A 234 -4.97 -10.49 -6.10
C LEU A 234 -4.84 -11.32 -4.81
N LEU A 235 -4.03 -10.84 -3.85
CA LEU A 235 -3.90 -11.47 -2.54
C LEU A 235 -5.24 -11.63 -1.84
N ASN A 236 -6.02 -10.56 -1.77
CA ASN A 236 -7.28 -10.56 -1.07
C ASN A 236 -8.39 -11.29 -1.86
N GLY A 237 -8.31 -11.36 -3.19
CA GLY A 237 -9.17 -12.17 -4.06
C GLY A 237 -8.78 -13.66 -4.17
N GLY A 238 -7.74 -14.09 -3.46
CA GLY A 238 -7.26 -15.48 -3.51
C GLY A 238 -6.69 -15.88 -4.87
N VAL A 239 -6.13 -14.93 -5.61
CA VAL A 239 -5.47 -15.12 -6.90
C VAL A 239 -3.97 -14.98 -6.69
N GLN A 240 -3.20 -15.94 -7.19
CA GLN A 240 -1.75 -15.87 -7.18
C GLN A 240 -1.28 -14.85 -8.22
N PRO A 241 -0.27 -14.01 -7.92
CA PRO A 241 0.33 -13.13 -8.93
C PRO A 241 0.77 -13.90 -10.20
N SER A 242 1.25 -15.13 -10.05
CA SER A 242 1.66 -16.00 -11.17
C SER A 242 0.50 -16.49 -12.04
N GLU A 243 -0.75 -16.40 -11.58
CA GLU A 243 -1.94 -16.73 -12.37
C GLU A 243 -2.36 -15.57 -13.29
N VAL A 244 -1.70 -14.41 -13.24
CA VAL A 244 -2.05 -13.22 -14.03
C VAL A 244 -0.88 -12.80 -14.91
N HIS A 245 -1.13 -12.51 -16.18
CA HIS A 245 -0.11 -12.01 -17.10
C HIS A 245 0.02 -10.49 -16.96
N MET A 246 0.92 -10.05 -16.07
CA MET A 246 1.21 -8.63 -15.88
C MET A 246 2.14 -8.11 -16.98
N GLU A 247 1.69 -7.10 -17.72
CA GLU A 247 2.48 -6.39 -18.73
C GLU A 247 2.79 -4.98 -18.25
N PHE A 248 4.08 -4.62 -18.28
CA PHE A 248 4.57 -3.41 -17.63
C PHE A 248 4.83 -2.28 -18.63
N THR A 249 4.39 -1.08 -18.27
CA THR A 249 4.72 0.17 -18.96
C THR A 249 5.64 1.05 -18.11
N LYS A 250 6.18 2.13 -18.72
CA LYS A 250 7.06 3.08 -18.01
C LYS A 250 6.30 3.89 -16.95
N ASP A 251 5.06 4.24 -17.25
CA ASP A 251 4.19 5.07 -16.43
C ASP A 251 2.71 4.67 -16.64
N ALA A 252 1.83 5.19 -15.80
CA ALA A 252 0.41 4.83 -15.79
C ALA A 252 -0.37 5.42 -16.98
N PHE A 253 0.08 6.54 -17.55
CA PHE A 253 -0.52 7.12 -18.78
C PHE A 253 -0.31 6.18 -19.98
N GLN A 254 0.88 5.59 -20.10
CA GLN A 254 1.16 4.57 -21.11
C GLN A 254 0.34 3.29 -20.89
N ALA A 255 0.10 2.89 -19.64
CA ALA A 255 -0.76 1.75 -19.34
C ALA A 255 -2.21 2.00 -19.80
N ALA A 256 -2.75 3.19 -19.53
CA ALA A 256 -4.08 3.59 -19.98
C ALA A 256 -4.18 3.62 -21.51
N ALA A 257 -3.17 4.18 -22.19
CA ALA A 257 -3.11 4.20 -23.65
C ALA A 257 -3.05 2.78 -24.25
N ALA A 258 -2.22 1.89 -23.70
CA ALA A 258 -2.11 0.50 -24.14
C ALA A 258 -3.42 -0.26 -23.95
N PHE A 259 -4.12 -0.08 -22.83
CA PHE A 259 -5.43 -0.68 -22.58
C PHE A 259 -6.49 -0.18 -23.57
N ASN A 260 -6.47 1.09 -23.96
CA ASN A 260 -7.39 1.61 -24.97
C ASN A 260 -7.14 1.01 -26.36
N GLN A 261 -5.87 0.86 -26.73
CA GLN A 261 -5.46 0.42 -28.07
C GLN A 261 -5.60 -1.09 -28.28
N ASP A 262 -5.32 -1.89 -27.26
CA ASP A 262 -5.26 -3.34 -27.38
C ASP A 262 -6.34 -4.05 -26.54
N LYS A 263 -7.20 -4.81 -27.23
CA LYS A 263 -8.29 -5.55 -26.61
C LYS A 263 -7.83 -6.83 -25.91
N LYS A 264 -6.58 -7.25 -26.05
CA LYS A 264 -6.03 -8.41 -25.31
C LYS A 264 -6.03 -8.18 -23.80
N TYR A 265 -5.88 -6.92 -23.37
CA TYR A 265 -5.87 -6.56 -21.95
C TYR A 265 -7.29 -6.64 -21.38
N ALA A 266 -7.46 -7.49 -20.37
CA ALA A 266 -8.70 -7.62 -19.62
C ALA A 266 -8.84 -6.52 -18.56
N ALA A 267 -7.72 -6.00 -18.07
CA ALA A 267 -7.67 -4.94 -17.08
C ALA A 267 -6.47 -4.01 -17.26
N VAL A 268 -6.61 -2.82 -16.69
CA VAL A 268 -5.53 -1.86 -16.47
C VAL A 268 -5.61 -1.33 -15.04
N VAL A 269 -4.45 -1.13 -14.42
CA VAL A 269 -4.36 -0.39 -13.17
C VAL A 269 -3.66 0.93 -13.44
N THR A 270 -4.38 2.03 -13.19
CA THR A 270 -3.95 3.39 -13.48
C THR A 270 -4.64 4.34 -12.50
N TRP A 271 -4.49 5.63 -12.74
CA TRP A 271 -4.89 6.73 -11.86
C TRP A 271 -5.61 7.85 -12.63
N ALA A 272 -6.13 8.83 -11.90
CA ALA A 272 -6.84 9.97 -12.46
C ALA A 272 -5.92 10.83 -13.34
N PRO A 273 -6.45 11.42 -14.43
CA PRO A 273 -7.85 11.36 -14.87
C PRO A 273 -8.19 10.13 -15.74
N ASP A 274 -7.21 9.28 -16.07
CA ASP A 274 -7.39 8.20 -17.06
C ASP A 274 -8.45 7.19 -16.63
N ILE A 275 -8.50 6.84 -15.35
CA ILE A 275 -9.55 5.95 -14.84
C ILE A 275 -10.95 6.44 -15.19
N TYR A 276 -11.22 7.75 -15.11
CA TYR A 276 -12.52 8.34 -15.42
C TYR A 276 -12.81 8.36 -16.92
N ASN A 277 -11.77 8.59 -17.73
CA ASN A 277 -11.90 8.57 -19.19
C ASN A 277 -12.16 7.15 -19.71
N LEU A 278 -11.49 6.15 -19.13
CA LEU A 278 -11.62 4.75 -19.53
C LEU A 278 -12.98 4.15 -19.19
N THR A 279 -13.67 4.69 -18.17
CA THR A 279 -14.97 4.18 -17.70
C THR A 279 -16.17 5.00 -18.17
N LYS A 280 -15.99 5.90 -19.15
CA LYS A 280 -17.13 6.61 -19.76
C LYS A 280 -18.11 5.64 -20.42
N THR A 281 -19.40 5.96 -20.35
CA THR A 281 -20.47 5.17 -20.96
C THR A 281 -20.17 4.88 -22.43
N GLY A 282 -20.34 3.62 -22.85
CA GLY A 282 -20.11 3.18 -24.23
C GLY A 282 -18.68 2.70 -24.53
N MET A 283 -17.74 2.82 -23.59
CA MET A 283 -16.35 2.35 -23.78
C MET A 283 -16.19 0.82 -23.69
N GLY A 284 -17.20 0.10 -23.17
CA GLY A 284 -17.13 -1.35 -22.92
C GLY A 284 -16.21 -1.72 -21.75
N ASN A 285 -15.94 -0.75 -20.88
CA ASN A 285 -15.13 -0.90 -19.68
C ASN A 285 -15.92 -0.43 -18.46
N ARG A 286 -15.54 -0.94 -17.28
CA ARG A 286 -16.10 -0.52 -15.99
C ARG A 286 -15.00 -0.37 -14.96
N MET A 287 -15.25 0.47 -13.96
CA MET A 287 -14.47 0.47 -12.73
C MET A 287 -14.77 -0.82 -11.98
N LEU A 288 -13.75 -1.63 -11.68
CA LEU A 288 -13.90 -2.79 -10.80
C LEU A 288 -13.78 -2.35 -9.34
N VAL A 289 -12.76 -1.57 -9.02
CA VAL A 289 -12.49 -1.04 -7.69
C VAL A 289 -11.59 0.18 -7.82
N SER A 290 -11.83 1.21 -7.01
CA SER A 290 -10.96 2.38 -6.86
C SER A 290 -10.64 2.64 -5.40
N THR A 291 -9.74 3.58 -5.13
CA THR A 291 -9.48 4.13 -3.80
C THR A 291 -10.65 4.95 -3.25
N GLN A 292 -11.78 5.08 -3.96
CA GLN A 292 -13.01 5.57 -3.33
C GLN A 292 -13.57 4.51 -2.39
N THR A 293 -13.49 3.23 -2.79
CA THR A 293 -13.90 2.08 -1.99
C THR A 293 -12.75 1.59 -1.10
N ALA A 294 -11.53 1.49 -1.66
CA ALA A 294 -10.30 1.10 -0.99
C ALA A 294 -9.55 2.32 -0.43
N ASN A 295 -10.27 3.16 0.30
CA ASN A 295 -9.88 4.52 0.67
C ASN A 295 -8.72 4.63 1.68
N ARG A 296 -8.22 3.50 2.20
CA ARG A 296 -7.00 3.48 3.04
C ARG A 296 -5.97 2.48 2.54
N LEU A 297 -5.94 2.27 1.22
CA LEU A 297 -5.01 1.34 0.59
C LEU A 297 -3.67 2.02 0.21
N ILE A 298 -3.73 3.25 -0.31
CA ILE A 298 -2.58 3.98 -0.84
C ILE A 298 -2.36 5.23 0.02
N ALA A 299 -1.27 5.22 0.80
CA ALA A 299 -0.84 6.34 1.65
C ALA A 299 0.38 7.01 1.03
N ASP A 300 0.25 8.28 0.67
CA ASP A 300 1.36 9.08 0.17
C ASP A 300 2.15 9.69 1.32
N VAL A 301 3.47 9.58 1.23
CA VAL A 301 4.42 10.12 2.21
C VAL A 301 5.56 10.84 1.50
N TRP A 302 6.22 11.71 2.24
CA TRP A 302 7.53 12.21 1.86
C TRP A 302 8.60 11.73 2.84
N PHE A 303 9.83 11.66 2.36
CA PHE A 303 10.97 11.25 3.16
C PHE A 303 12.20 12.08 2.87
N ALA A 304 12.97 12.37 3.91
CA ALA A 304 14.27 13.02 3.77
C ALA A 304 15.38 11.99 3.62
N ARG A 305 16.52 12.42 3.04
CA ARG A 305 17.77 11.67 3.19
C ARG A 305 18.15 11.64 4.68
N ALA A 306 18.66 10.50 5.15
CA ALA A 306 19.06 10.36 6.54
C ALA A 306 20.14 11.37 6.97
N ASP A 307 21.11 11.66 6.10
CA ASP A 307 22.13 12.70 6.36
C ASP A 307 21.51 14.10 6.46
N PHE A 308 20.62 14.46 5.53
CA PHE A 308 19.93 15.74 5.55
C PHE A 308 19.05 15.92 6.79
N ALA A 309 18.28 14.88 7.17
CA ALA A 309 17.43 14.92 8.36
C ALA A 309 18.24 15.07 9.65
N ARG A 310 19.38 14.38 9.75
CA ARG A 310 20.32 14.52 10.87
C ARG A 310 20.86 15.96 10.97
N ASP A 311 21.22 16.54 9.83
CA ASP A 311 21.90 17.83 9.78
C ASP A 311 20.93 19.03 9.90
N ASN A 312 19.65 18.85 9.52
CA ASN A 312 18.64 19.92 9.47
C ASN A 312 17.29 19.53 10.10
N PRO A 313 17.25 18.99 11.34
CA PRO A 313 16.01 18.52 11.97
C PRO A 313 14.98 19.64 12.19
N ASP A 314 15.43 20.88 12.35
CA ASP A 314 14.60 22.07 12.48
C ASP A 314 13.88 22.43 11.16
N ILE A 315 14.53 22.23 10.02
CA ILE A 315 13.89 22.39 8.70
C ILE A 315 12.82 21.31 8.52
N ILE A 316 13.10 20.06 8.91
CA ILE A 316 12.14 18.95 8.84
C ILE A 316 10.87 19.27 9.63
N GLU A 317 11.00 19.74 10.88
CA GLU A 317 9.85 20.16 11.67
C GLU A 317 9.12 21.36 11.04
N GLY A 318 9.85 22.33 10.47
CA GLY A 318 9.25 23.45 9.74
C GLY A 318 8.42 23.02 8.53
N LEU A 319 8.89 22.00 7.78
CA LEU A 319 8.14 21.41 6.68
C LEU A 319 6.86 20.72 7.16
N VAL A 320 6.95 19.85 8.18
CA VAL A 320 5.78 19.14 8.74
C VAL A 320 4.70 20.13 9.19
N ARG A 321 5.09 21.15 9.97
CA ARG A 321 4.17 22.19 10.47
C ARG A 321 3.55 22.97 9.32
N GLY A 322 4.36 23.45 8.37
CA GLY A 322 3.86 24.24 7.24
C GLY A 322 2.90 23.46 6.34
N ILE A 323 3.13 22.15 6.16
CA ILE A 323 2.23 21.27 5.39
C ILE A 323 0.90 21.07 6.12
N PHE A 324 0.90 20.81 7.44
CA PHE A 324 -0.36 20.71 8.20
C PHE A 324 -1.14 22.02 8.22
N ASP A 325 -0.45 23.14 8.43
CA ASP A 325 -1.07 24.46 8.44
C ASP A 325 -1.73 24.78 7.09
N ALA A 326 -1.05 24.46 5.99
CA ALA A 326 -1.61 24.60 4.65
C ALA A 326 -2.79 23.66 4.39
N GLY A 327 -2.78 22.44 4.94
CA GLY A 327 -3.92 21.53 4.87
C GLY A 327 -5.19 22.13 5.50
N GLU A 328 -5.05 22.78 6.66
CA GLU A 328 -6.16 23.49 7.32
C GLU A 328 -6.64 24.70 6.50
N GLU A 329 -5.72 25.49 5.94
CA GLU A 329 -6.07 26.63 5.08
C GLU A 329 -6.79 26.19 3.80
N LEU A 330 -6.42 25.04 3.25
CA LEU A 330 -7.05 24.47 2.05
C LEU A 330 -8.45 23.90 2.28
N LYS A 331 -9.00 23.94 3.50
CA LYS A 331 -10.42 23.66 3.74
C LYS A 331 -11.33 24.70 3.08
N ALA A 332 -10.85 25.93 2.87
CA ALA A 332 -11.60 27.00 2.21
C ALA A 332 -11.62 26.84 0.68
N ASP A 333 -12.80 26.88 0.06
CA ASP A 333 -12.97 26.69 -1.39
C ASP A 333 -12.22 27.73 -2.24
N ALA A 334 -12.08 28.97 -1.76
CA ALA A 334 -11.29 30.00 -2.42
C ALA A 334 -9.79 29.63 -2.52
N ASN A 335 -9.26 28.97 -1.49
CA ASN A 335 -7.88 28.52 -1.45
C ASN A 335 -7.71 27.29 -2.36
N LYS A 336 -8.67 26.36 -2.37
CA LYS A 336 -8.72 25.23 -3.31
C LYS A 336 -8.68 25.69 -4.77
N ALA A 337 -9.50 26.68 -5.12
CA ALA A 337 -9.51 27.22 -6.48
C ALA A 337 -8.17 27.86 -6.87
N THR A 338 -7.49 28.49 -5.91
CA THR A 338 -6.19 29.12 -6.15
C THR A 338 -5.08 28.08 -6.29
N VAL A 339 -5.00 27.10 -5.39
CA VAL A 339 -3.99 26.04 -5.47
C VAL A 339 -4.19 25.18 -6.71
N GLY A 340 -5.43 24.93 -7.13
CA GLY A 340 -5.74 24.21 -8.37
C GLY A 340 -5.10 24.88 -9.59
N LYS A 341 -5.12 26.22 -9.67
CA LYS A 341 -4.42 26.96 -10.74
C LYS A 341 -2.89 26.86 -10.61
N MET A 342 -2.36 26.91 -9.39
CA MET A 342 -0.92 26.71 -9.17
C MET A 342 -0.46 25.32 -9.60
N MET A 343 -1.31 24.30 -9.39
CA MET A 343 -1.08 22.94 -9.87
C MET A 343 -1.15 22.85 -11.39
N ASP A 344 -2.13 23.51 -12.03
CA ASP A 344 -2.18 23.59 -13.50
C ASP A 344 -0.87 24.16 -14.07
N ASP A 345 -0.40 25.27 -13.51
CA ASP A 345 0.83 25.93 -13.95
C ASP A 345 2.08 25.07 -13.69
N PHE A 346 2.17 24.45 -12.51
CA PHE A 346 3.35 23.68 -12.13
C PHE A 346 3.45 22.37 -12.92
N TYR A 347 2.34 21.66 -13.07
CA TYR A 347 2.28 20.37 -13.76
C TYR A 347 2.08 20.52 -15.27
N SER A 348 1.94 21.76 -15.77
CA SER A 348 1.63 22.04 -17.18
C SER A 348 0.33 21.37 -17.66
N LEU A 349 -0.69 21.38 -16.81
CA LEU A 349 -2.00 20.77 -17.09
C LEU A 349 -2.94 21.76 -17.79
N PRO A 350 -3.97 21.28 -18.51
CA PRO A 350 -5.03 22.13 -19.00
C PRO A 350 -5.73 22.90 -17.86
N PRO A 351 -6.16 24.16 -18.08
CA PRO A 351 -6.82 24.95 -17.03
C PRO A 351 -8.02 24.24 -16.39
N GLY A 352 -8.08 24.25 -15.06
CA GLY A 352 -9.13 23.63 -14.25
C GLY A 352 -8.87 22.16 -13.90
N THR A 353 -7.81 21.54 -14.44
CA THR A 353 -7.48 20.13 -14.15
C THR A 353 -7.03 19.98 -12.71
N GLY A 354 -6.17 20.87 -12.22
CA GLY A 354 -5.65 20.91 -10.86
C GLY A 354 -6.77 21.00 -9.83
N THR A 355 -7.75 21.88 -10.05
CA THR A 355 -8.95 21.95 -9.18
C THR A 355 -9.76 20.66 -9.21
N SER A 356 -9.92 20.06 -10.40
CA SER A 356 -10.72 18.83 -10.56
C SER A 356 -10.08 17.63 -9.86
N MET A 357 -8.76 17.54 -9.84
CA MET A 357 -8.05 16.44 -9.18
C MET A 357 -7.99 16.57 -7.65
N LEU A 358 -8.30 17.73 -7.06
CA LEU A 358 -8.26 17.88 -5.58
C LEU A 358 -9.18 16.88 -4.86
N GLY A 359 -10.24 16.40 -5.51
CA GLY A 359 -11.12 15.37 -4.95
C GLY A 359 -10.51 13.96 -4.93
N ASP A 360 -9.46 13.73 -5.72
CA ASP A 360 -8.80 12.42 -5.89
C ASP A 360 -7.84 12.07 -4.74
N ALA A 361 -7.61 13.01 -3.82
CA ALA A 361 -6.76 12.85 -2.64
C ALA A 361 -7.43 13.45 -1.39
N HIS A 362 -7.34 12.74 -0.27
CA HIS A 362 -7.69 13.27 1.04
C HIS A 362 -6.42 13.76 1.74
N THR A 363 -6.24 15.08 1.83
CA THR A 363 -5.15 15.68 2.60
C THR A 363 -5.26 15.28 4.07
N THR A 364 -4.21 14.69 4.62
CA THR A 364 -4.25 14.22 6.01
C THR A 364 -3.87 15.28 7.01
N ASN A 365 -4.59 15.32 8.13
CA ASN A 365 -4.33 16.24 9.23
C ASN A 365 -3.44 15.60 10.32
N TYR A 366 -3.20 16.34 11.42
CA TYR A 366 -2.35 15.83 12.50
C TYR A 366 -2.94 14.60 13.20
N ALA A 367 -4.24 14.60 13.48
CA ALA A 367 -4.88 13.49 14.19
C ALA A 367 -4.81 12.19 13.38
N GLU A 368 -4.98 12.29 12.07
CA GLU A 368 -4.83 11.18 11.12
C GLU A 368 -3.38 10.69 11.05
N ASN A 369 -2.40 11.61 11.04
CA ASN A 369 -0.99 11.25 11.10
C ASN A 369 -0.62 10.59 12.44
N ARG A 370 -1.14 11.06 13.58
CA ARG A 370 -0.95 10.41 14.88
C ARG A 370 -1.49 8.99 14.84
N ASP A 371 -2.71 8.80 14.33
CA ASP A 371 -3.31 7.47 14.21
C ASP A 371 -2.56 6.59 13.18
N PHE A 372 -1.94 7.16 12.16
CA PHE A 372 -1.17 6.43 11.15
C PHE A 372 0.23 6.01 11.63
N PHE A 373 0.91 6.86 12.38
CA PHE A 373 2.29 6.65 12.81
C PHE A 373 2.43 6.08 14.21
N LEU A 374 1.49 6.34 15.14
CA LEU A 374 1.64 5.96 16.56
C LEU A 374 0.70 4.80 16.96
N ASN A 375 -0.52 4.76 16.43
CA ASN A 375 -1.53 3.78 16.84
C ASN A 375 -1.30 2.40 16.20
N GLN A 376 -0.88 1.41 17.01
CA GLN A 376 -0.66 0.02 16.59
C GLN A 376 -1.96 -0.74 16.31
N ASN A 377 -3.06 -0.29 16.91
CA ASN A 377 -4.39 -0.87 16.71
C ASN A 377 -5.03 -0.40 15.39
N ASN A 378 -4.47 0.62 14.72
CA ASN A 378 -4.96 1.03 13.42
C ASN A 378 -4.58 -0.03 12.36
N PRO A 379 -5.54 -0.70 11.70
CA PRO A 379 -5.26 -1.80 10.78
C PRO A 379 -4.50 -1.37 9.50
N THR A 380 -4.50 -0.08 9.18
CA THR A 380 -3.83 0.51 8.02
C THR A 380 -2.75 1.51 8.42
N ASN A 381 -2.15 1.33 9.59
CA ASN A 381 -1.02 2.15 10.02
C ASN A 381 0.23 1.93 9.14
N PHE A 382 1.25 2.78 9.31
CA PHE A 382 2.49 2.72 8.51
C PHE A 382 3.13 1.33 8.51
N GLU A 383 3.34 0.73 9.69
CA GLU A 383 3.99 -0.58 9.84
C GLU A 383 3.25 -1.67 9.06
N ARG A 384 1.93 -1.74 9.24
CA ARG A 384 1.10 -2.81 8.65
C ARG A 384 1.07 -2.68 7.14
N THR A 385 1.01 -1.47 6.60
CA THR A 385 1.07 -1.19 5.16
C THR A 385 2.45 -1.54 4.60
N TYR A 386 3.53 -1.05 5.23
CA TYR A 386 4.91 -1.35 4.83
C TYR A 386 5.21 -2.86 4.82
N ASN A 387 4.84 -3.57 5.90
CA ASN A 387 5.08 -5.01 6.02
C ASN A 387 4.31 -5.80 4.97
N THR A 388 3.05 -5.42 4.69
CA THR A 388 2.23 -6.07 3.65
C THR A 388 2.87 -5.87 2.27
N ALA A 389 3.29 -4.65 1.95
CA ALA A 389 3.95 -4.36 0.69
C ALA A 389 5.29 -5.10 0.54
N PHE A 390 6.11 -5.15 1.60
CA PHE A 390 7.35 -5.91 1.59
C PHE A 390 7.10 -7.38 1.25
N LEU A 391 6.11 -8.02 1.89
CA LEU A 391 5.79 -9.41 1.65
C LEU A 391 5.28 -9.65 0.22
N LEU A 392 4.43 -8.78 -0.30
CA LEU A 392 3.94 -8.85 -1.68
C LEU A 392 5.07 -8.70 -2.70
N TYR A 393 6.00 -7.77 -2.49
CA TYR A 393 7.14 -7.62 -3.39
C TYR A 393 8.17 -8.76 -3.25
N LYS A 394 8.37 -9.28 -2.04
CA LYS A 394 9.20 -10.46 -1.82
C LYS A 394 8.63 -11.68 -2.52
N ALA A 395 7.30 -11.83 -2.49
CA ALA A 395 6.57 -12.90 -3.16
C ALA A 395 6.90 -12.99 -4.64
N ILE A 396 6.93 -11.84 -5.32
CA ILE A 396 7.27 -11.73 -6.74
C ILE A 396 8.77 -11.52 -7.01
N ARG A 397 9.61 -11.66 -5.98
CA ARG A 397 11.08 -11.56 -6.05
C ARG A 397 11.59 -10.17 -6.50
N SER A 398 10.84 -9.11 -6.18
CA SER A 398 11.24 -7.72 -6.45
C SER A 398 12.12 -7.12 -5.34
N VAL A 399 12.08 -7.69 -4.14
CA VAL A 399 12.91 -7.31 -2.99
C VAL A 399 13.42 -8.56 -2.27
N ASP A 400 14.62 -8.48 -1.70
CA ASP A 400 15.29 -9.63 -1.08
C ASP A 400 15.29 -9.57 0.46
N SER A 401 15.69 -8.43 1.02
CA SER A 401 15.88 -8.24 2.46
C SER A 401 14.90 -7.23 3.06
N LYS A 402 14.36 -7.55 4.23
CA LYS A 402 13.51 -6.63 4.98
C LYS A 402 14.36 -5.62 5.75
N THR A 403 14.04 -4.34 5.61
CA THR A 403 14.41 -3.32 6.59
C THR A 403 13.23 -3.13 7.52
N GLU A 404 13.44 -3.14 8.84
CA GLU A 404 12.33 -2.92 9.77
C GLU A 404 11.76 -1.50 9.62
N PHE A 405 10.43 -1.39 9.72
CA PHE A 405 9.71 -0.14 9.48
C PHE A 405 10.18 1.00 10.39
N ASP A 406 10.57 0.68 11.63
CA ASP A 406 11.05 1.60 12.66
C ASP A 406 12.45 2.16 12.39
N LYS A 407 13.16 1.63 11.38
CA LYS A 407 14.40 2.18 10.84
C LYS A 407 14.17 3.24 9.76
N LEU A 408 12.93 3.39 9.30
CA LEU A 408 12.50 4.30 8.22
C LEU A 408 11.56 5.37 8.77
N MET A 409 10.64 4.96 9.64
CA MET A 409 9.59 5.78 10.23
C MET A 409 10.15 6.64 11.35
N ASP A 410 10.14 7.95 11.18
CA ASP A 410 10.53 8.92 12.20
C ASP A 410 9.33 9.79 12.60
N PHE A 411 8.59 9.31 13.60
CA PHE A 411 7.44 10.02 14.14
C PHE A 411 7.81 11.02 15.25
N SER A 412 9.08 11.38 15.41
CA SER A 412 9.52 12.30 16.48
C SER A 412 8.85 13.67 16.40
N VAL A 413 8.69 14.21 15.19
CA VAL A 413 7.99 15.48 14.97
C VAL A 413 6.50 15.33 15.32
N ILE A 414 5.83 14.29 14.84
CA ILE A 414 4.41 14.03 15.16
C ILE A 414 4.22 13.92 16.67
N LYS A 415 5.05 13.13 17.36
CA LYS A 415 5.01 13.00 18.83
C LYS A 415 5.19 14.35 19.54
N LYS A 416 6.13 15.19 19.08
CA LYS A 416 6.37 16.53 19.63
C LYS A 416 5.16 17.45 19.45
N LEU A 417 4.52 17.43 18.27
CA LEU A 417 3.34 18.24 17.98
C LEU A 417 2.14 17.89 18.87
N GLY A 418 2.08 16.68 19.42
CA GLY A 418 1.03 16.29 20.36
C GLY A 418 0.98 17.06 21.67
N ALA A 419 2.02 17.83 22.01
CA ALA A 419 2.02 18.73 23.16
C ALA A 419 1.53 20.15 22.83
N ASP A 420 1.30 20.46 21.55
CA ASP A 420 0.85 21.77 21.07
C ASP A 420 -0.67 21.74 20.84
N PRO A 421 -1.48 22.55 21.56
CA PRO A 421 -2.94 22.55 21.48
C PRO A 421 -3.49 22.67 20.05
N LYS A 422 -2.79 23.42 19.19
CA LYS A 422 -3.15 23.60 17.78
C LYS A 422 -3.28 22.27 17.04
N TYR A 423 -2.46 21.29 17.39
CA TYR A 423 -2.44 19.98 16.76
C TYR A 423 -3.18 18.94 17.60
N SER A 424 -2.97 18.91 18.92
CA SER A 424 -3.56 17.89 19.79
C SER A 424 -5.10 17.90 19.82
N GLU A 425 -5.73 19.04 19.52
CA GLU A 425 -7.19 19.19 19.45
C GLU A 425 -7.79 18.77 18.10
N GLN A 426 -6.97 18.55 17.08
CA GLN A 426 -7.46 18.06 15.78
C GLN A 426 -8.07 16.67 15.92
N LYS A 427 -9.01 16.36 15.02
CA LYS A 427 -9.73 15.08 14.99
C LYS A 427 -9.59 14.45 13.62
N ASN A 428 -9.75 13.13 13.55
CA ASN A 428 -9.83 12.43 12.28
C ASN A 428 -11.06 12.93 11.50
N GLU A 429 -10.85 13.39 10.27
CA GLU A 429 -11.90 13.91 9.38
C GLU A 429 -12.21 12.94 8.25
N TYR A 430 -11.39 11.91 8.06
CA TYR A 430 -11.52 10.89 7.03
C TYR A 430 -12.24 9.62 7.49
N GLU A 431 -13.45 9.80 8.04
CA GLU A 431 -14.32 8.71 8.45
C GLU A 431 -15.51 8.53 7.52
N PHE A 432 -15.71 7.30 7.04
CA PHE A 432 -16.88 6.98 6.24
C PHE A 432 -18.12 6.83 7.14
N LYS A 433 -19.20 7.51 6.76
CA LYS A 433 -20.48 7.46 7.50
C LYS A 433 -21.36 6.34 6.96
N PHE A 434 -21.42 5.24 7.69
CA PHE A 434 -22.28 4.11 7.37
C PHE A 434 -23.72 4.31 7.88
N THR A 435 -24.70 4.10 7.01
CA THR A 435 -26.10 3.92 7.43
C THR A 435 -26.23 2.64 8.28
N PRO A 436 -26.92 2.64 9.43
CA PRO A 436 -27.08 1.45 10.27
C PRO A 436 -27.62 0.24 9.49
N THR A 437 -27.09 -0.96 9.72
CA THR A 437 -27.41 -2.17 8.93
C THR A 437 -28.84 -2.70 9.09
N THR A 438 -29.59 -2.23 10.08
CA THR A 438 -30.94 -2.71 10.39
C THR A 438 -31.92 -2.39 9.25
N GLY A 439 -32.46 -3.41 8.59
CA GLY A 439 -33.44 -3.26 7.51
C GLY A 439 -32.85 -2.95 6.12
N LEU A 440 -31.52 -3.01 5.96
CA LEU A 440 -30.86 -2.84 4.66
C LEU A 440 -30.73 -4.17 3.92
N ASP A 441 -31.25 -4.22 2.69
CA ASP A 441 -31.02 -5.32 1.75
C ASP A 441 -29.73 -5.04 0.98
N VAL A 442 -28.60 -5.53 1.49
CA VAL A 442 -27.30 -5.29 0.85
C VAL A 442 -27.09 -6.31 -0.25
N ASN A 443 -26.91 -5.84 -1.49
CA ASN A 443 -26.63 -6.71 -2.63
C ASN A 443 -25.20 -7.25 -2.56
N VAL A 444 -25.03 -8.37 -1.86
CA VAL A 444 -23.75 -9.06 -1.69
C VAL A 444 -23.20 -9.71 -2.97
N GLU A 445 -23.98 -9.77 -4.05
CA GLU A 445 -23.54 -10.26 -5.36
C GLU A 445 -22.69 -9.21 -6.12
N SER A 446 -22.82 -7.94 -5.73
CA SER A 446 -21.98 -6.85 -6.25
C SER A 446 -20.55 -6.85 -5.69
N ALA A 447 -20.20 -7.81 -4.83
CA ALA A 447 -18.92 -7.86 -4.16
C ALA A 447 -17.75 -7.89 -5.15
N VAL A 448 -16.87 -6.88 -5.04
CA VAL A 448 -15.68 -6.74 -5.88
C VAL A 448 -14.56 -7.70 -5.47
N LEU A 449 -14.63 -8.19 -4.22
CA LEU A 449 -13.65 -9.06 -3.62
C LEU A 449 -14.34 -10.05 -2.67
N THR A 450 -14.03 -11.33 -2.83
CA THR A 450 -14.41 -12.39 -1.89
C THR A 450 -13.15 -13.07 -1.36
N LYS A 451 -12.98 -13.07 -0.05
CA LYS A 451 -11.86 -13.66 0.67
C LYS A 451 -12.37 -14.74 1.61
N THR A 452 -11.85 -15.95 1.47
CA THR A 452 -12.15 -17.04 2.40
C THR A 452 -11.04 -17.15 3.44
N VAL A 453 -11.40 -17.13 4.72
CA VAL A 453 -10.50 -17.32 5.86
C VAL A 453 -10.98 -18.48 6.71
N THR A 454 -10.07 -19.27 7.26
CA THR A 454 -10.42 -20.38 8.13
C THR A 454 -10.12 -20.00 9.56
N ILE A 455 -11.13 -20.13 10.44
CA ILE A 455 -10.97 -20.02 11.89
C ILE A 455 -11.44 -21.34 12.45
N ASN A 456 -10.55 -22.06 13.12
CA ASN A 456 -10.87 -23.33 13.73
C ASN A 456 -11.65 -23.08 15.02
N PHE A 457 -12.99 -23.00 14.93
CA PHE A 457 -13.82 -22.94 16.13
C PHE A 457 -13.83 -24.28 16.86
N PHE A 458 -13.79 -24.23 18.20
CA PHE A 458 -14.06 -25.42 19.02
C PHE A 458 -15.47 -25.95 18.70
N PRO A 459 -15.68 -27.28 18.68
CA PRO A 459 -16.99 -27.87 18.39
C PRO A 459 -18.11 -27.24 19.24
N ASN A 460 -19.23 -26.90 18.60
CA ASN A 460 -20.38 -26.21 19.21
C ASN A 460 -20.05 -24.90 19.93
N SER A 461 -18.93 -24.27 19.60
CA SER A 461 -18.54 -22.96 20.12
C SER A 461 -18.46 -21.91 19.01
N TYR A 462 -18.65 -20.67 19.43
CA TYR A 462 -18.42 -19.44 18.66
C TYR A 462 -17.36 -18.55 19.33
N ASP A 463 -16.70 -19.02 20.39
CA ASP A 463 -15.63 -18.27 21.04
C ASP A 463 -14.36 -18.35 20.18
N VAL A 464 -14.02 -17.23 19.52
CA VAL A 464 -12.79 -17.10 18.72
C VAL A 464 -11.52 -17.24 19.57
N SER A 465 -11.59 -16.93 20.85
CA SER A 465 -10.46 -16.97 21.79
C SER A 465 -10.43 -18.24 22.63
N LYS A 466 -11.21 -19.26 22.25
CA LYS A 466 -11.39 -20.48 23.05
C LYS A 466 -10.05 -21.12 23.37
N LYS A 467 -9.76 -21.28 24.66
CA LYS A 467 -8.62 -22.05 25.15
C LYS A 467 -9.00 -23.47 25.53
N VAL A 468 -8.05 -24.39 25.36
CA VAL A 468 -8.13 -25.81 25.71
C VAL A 468 -6.86 -26.25 26.43
N ALA A 469 -6.94 -27.33 27.19
CA ALA A 469 -5.76 -27.89 27.85
C ALA A 469 -4.69 -28.31 26.84
N ALA A 470 -3.42 -27.96 27.10
CA ALA A 470 -2.29 -28.34 26.27
C ALA A 470 -2.08 -29.87 26.27
N LYS A 471 -1.86 -30.46 25.08
CA LYS A 471 -1.71 -31.91 24.90
C LYS A 471 -0.48 -32.51 25.61
N THR A 472 0.55 -31.72 25.90
CA THR A 472 1.83 -32.20 26.44
C THR A 472 2.11 -31.75 27.88
N GLY A 473 1.08 -31.32 28.63
CA GLY A 473 1.21 -30.82 30.00
C GLY A 473 1.84 -29.42 30.04
N GLY A 474 1.09 -28.44 30.55
CA GLY A 474 1.60 -27.06 30.65
C GLY A 474 0.57 -25.95 30.42
N GLY A 475 -0.62 -26.05 31.03
CA GLY A 475 -1.62 -24.98 31.02
C GLY A 475 -2.60 -25.00 29.84
N GLU A 476 -3.24 -23.85 29.60
CA GLU A 476 -4.23 -23.64 28.54
C GLU A 476 -3.60 -22.99 27.30
N VAL A 477 -3.96 -23.47 26.11
CA VAL A 477 -3.54 -22.92 24.81
C VAL A 477 -4.75 -22.57 23.96
N LEU A 478 -4.61 -21.63 23.03
CA LEU A 478 -5.66 -21.34 22.05
C LEU A 478 -5.98 -22.60 21.24
N TYR A 479 -7.28 -22.84 21.03
CA TYR A 479 -7.74 -23.95 20.21
C TYR A 479 -7.37 -23.73 18.73
N ASP A 480 -7.51 -22.49 18.24
CA ASP A 480 -6.91 -22.07 16.98
C ASP A 480 -5.69 -21.18 17.28
N PRO A 481 -4.45 -21.68 17.10
CA PRO A 481 -3.25 -20.90 17.37
C PRO A 481 -3.07 -19.72 16.41
N ASN A 482 -3.78 -19.69 15.27
CA ASN A 482 -3.65 -18.64 14.26
C ASN A 482 -4.76 -17.58 14.33
N VAL A 483 -5.70 -17.69 15.28
CA VAL A 483 -6.90 -16.83 15.28
C VAL A 483 -6.59 -15.34 15.34
N ASP A 484 -5.57 -14.94 16.09
CA ASP A 484 -5.15 -13.53 16.16
C ASP A 484 -4.65 -13.01 14.81
N ALA A 485 -3.84 -13.81 14.11
CA ALA A 485 -3.33 -13.47 12.78
C ALA A 485 -4.47 -13.43 11.75
N THR A 486 -5.41 -14.37 11.82
CA THR A 486 -6.60 -14.38 10.95
C THR A 486 -7.50 -13.19 11.20
N VAL A 487 -7.79 -12.83 12.45
CA VAL A 487 -8.61 -11.65 12.78
C VAL A 487 -7.89 -10.37 12.35
N GLU A 488 -6.57 -10.30 12.52
CA GLU A 488 -5.75 -9.20 12.02
C GLU A 488 -5.78 -9.08 10.49
N GLU A 489 -5.72 -10.20 9.76
CA GLU A 489 -5.84 -10.24 8.31
C GLU A 489 -7.19 -9.67 7.83
N ILE A 490 -8.28 -10.01 8.53
CA ILE A 490 -9.62 -9.46 8.24
C ILE A 490 -9.65 -7.97 8.57
N ALA A 491 -9.05 -7.55 9.69
CA ALA A 491 -8.98 -6.15 10.08
C ALA A 491 -8.23 -5.30 9.05
N LYS A 492 -7.11 -5.81 8.50
CA LYS A 492 -6.35 -5.14 7.42
C LYS A 492 -7.19 -4.97 6.17
N LEU A 493 -7.87 -6.03 5.72
CA LEU A 493 -8.77 -5.95 4.57
C LEU A 493 -9.87 -4.91 4.83
N ALA A 494 -10.59 -5.03 5.94
CA ALA A 494 -11.68 -4.11 6.28
C ALA A 494 -11.19 -2.67 6.46
N GLY A 495 -9.98 -2.48 6.99
CA GLY A 495 -9.36 -1.18 7.18
C GLY A 495 -8.99 -0.50 5.86
N GLN A 496 -8.38 -1.26 4.94
CA GLN A 496 -8.04 -0.78 3.58
C GLN A 496 -9.29 -0.35 2.81
N PHE A 497 -10.39 -1.06 3.02
CA PHE A 497 -11.71 -0.80 2.43
C PHE A 497 -12.63 -0.08 3.43
N GLY A 498 -12.14 1.00 4.05
CA GLY A 498 -12.85 1.76 5.07
C GLY A 498 -14.16 2.41 4.60
N ALA A 499 -14.35 2.56 3.28
CA ALA A 499 -15.58 3.05 2.65
C ALA A 499 -16.47 1.91 2.08
N ALA A 500 -16.13 0.65 2.32
CA ALA A 500 -16.93 -0.50 1.91
C ALA A 500 -17.64 -1.16 3.09
N ARG A 501 -18.76 -1.84 2.82
CA ARG A 501 -19.32 -2.79 3.78
C ARG A 501 -18.61 -4.13 3.68
N ILE A 502 -18.39 -4.75 4.83
CA ILE A 502 -17.70 -6.03 4.95
C ILE A 502 -18.71 -7.06 5.43
N GLN A 503 -19.10 -7.98 4.56
CA GLN A 503 -19.94 -9.11 4.95
C GLN A 503 -19.06 -10.21 5.53
N ILE A 504 -19.40 -10.65 6.75
CA ILE A 504 -18.78 -11.78 7.45
C ILE A 504 -19.81 -12.91 7.45
N SER A 505 -19.50 -13.99 6.74
CA SER A 505 -20.38 -15.13 6.58
C SER A 505 -19.83 -16.36 7.29
N GLY A 506 -20.54 -16.85 8.29
CA GLY A 506 -20.14 -18.01 9.08
C GLY A 506 -20.76 -19.29 8.57
N HIS A 507 -19.94 -20.35 8.57
CA HIS A 507 -20.30 -21.68 8.10
C HIS A 507 -20.15 -22.72 9.22
N THR A 508 -20.84 -23.84 9.08
CA THR A 508 -20.74 -24.99 9.99
C THR A 508 -20.48 -26.26 9.20
N ASP A 509 -19.85 -27.23 9.85
CA ASP A 509 -19.64 -28.53 9.24
C ASP A 509 -20.93 -29.36 9.12
N ALA A 510 -20.88 -30.31 8.20
CA ALA A 510 -22.03 -31.15 7.88
C ALA A 510 -22.10 -32.47 8.68
N SER A 511 -21.49 -32.59 9.86
CA SER A 511 -21.39 -33.89 10.56
C SER A 511 -22.70 -34.36 11.22
N MET A 512 -23.52 -33.42 11.69
CA MET A 512 -24.80 -33.66 12.37
C MET A 512 -26.05 -33.56 11.44
N ARG A 513 -25.91 -33.77 10.11
CA ARG A 513 -27.02 -33.46 9.16
C ARG A 513 -28.17 -34.39 9.42
N GLY A 514 -29.38 -33.85 9.51
CA GLY A 514 -30.57 -34.67 9.80
C GLY A 514 -30.64 -35.17 11.24
N VAL A 515 -29.70 -34.77 12.11
CA VAL A 515 -29.73 -35.04 13.55
C VAL A 515 -29.93 -33.75 14.35
N ALA A 516 -29.15 -32.71 14.04
CA ALA A 516 -29.28 -31.40 14.68
C ALA A 516 -30.35 -30.53 14.00
N ASP A 517 -31.02 -29.67 14.79
CA ASP A 517 -31.98 -28.69 14.29
C ASP A 517 -31.28 -27.67 13.36
N GLU A 518 -31.80 -27.51 12.14
CA GLU A 518 -31.23 -26.61 11.12
C GLU A 518 -31.16 -25.15 11.59
N ALA A 519 -32.16 -24.69 12.37
CA ALA A 519 -32.19 -23.33 12.90
C ALA A 519 -31.07 -23.11 13.92
N LEU A 520 -30.82 -24.06 14.81
CA LEU A 520 -29.72 -23.98 15.79
C LEU A 520 -28.36 -23.97 15.11
N VAL A 521 -28.20 -24.70 14.02
CA VAL A 521 -26.93 -24.74 13.30
C VAL A 521 -26.70 -23.44 12.52
N ARG A 522 -27.76 -22.89 11.91
CA ARG A 522 -27.69 -21.56 11.28
C ARG A 522 -27.42 -20.46 12.30
N GLU A 523 -28.00 -20.57 13.49
CA GLU A 523 -27.69 -19.68 14.61
C GLU A 523 -26.23 -19.80 15.04
N LEU A 524 -25.69 -21.01 15.21
CA LEU A 524 -24.27 -21.22 15.54
C LEU A 524 -23.35 -20.57 14.51
N SER A 525 -23.64 -20.75 13.22
CA SER A 525 -22.83 -20.17 12.14
C SER A 525 -22.94 -18.64 12.12
N THR A 526 -24.12 -18.08 12.42
CA THR A 526 -24.33 -16.64 12.60
C THR A 526 -23.51 -16.11 13.79
N ARG A 527 -23.59 -16.77 14.95
CA ARG A 527 -22.84 -16.39 16.17
C ARG A 527 -21.33 -16.43 15.95
N ARG A 528 -20.81 -17.39 15.17
CA ARG A 528 -19.39 -17.42 14.76
C ARG A 528 -19.01 -16.18 13.96
N ALA A 529 -19.78 -15.81 12.96
CA ALA A 529 -19.51 -14.57 12.23
C ALA A 529 -19.65 -13.31 13.11
N SER A 530 -20.62 -13.26 14.02
CA SER A 530 -20.76 -12.18 15.00
C SER A 530 -19.54 -12.07 15.92
N SER A 531 -19.00 -13.20 16.41
CA SER A 531 -17.81 -13.19 17.28
C SER A 531 -16.56 -12.63 16.60
N VAL A 532 -16.41 -12.86 15.28
CA VAL A 532 -15.34 -12.24 14.48
C VAL A 532 -15.57 -10.73 14.36
N LYS A 533 -16.79 -10.29 14.06
CA LYS A 533 -17.16 -8.86 14.07
C LYS A 533 -16.82 -8.21 15.41
N GLU A 534 -17.21 -8.82 16.52
CA GLU A 534 -16.93 -8.32 17.87
C GLU A 534 -15.43 -8.22 18.13
N ALA A 535 -14.64 -9.23 17.74
CA ALA A 535 -13.19 -9.17 17.85
C ALA A 535 -12.58 -7.99 17.06
N LEU A 536 -13.06 -7.74 15.83
CA LEU A 536 -12.63 -6.62 14.99
C LEU A 536 -12.97 -5.26 15.63
N VAL A 537 -14.21 -5.09 16.08
CA VAL A 537 -14.67 -3.84 16.72
C VAL A 537 -13.93 -3.59 18.03
N ASN A 538 -13.75 -4.62 18.85
CA ASN A 538 -13.14 -4.47 20.18
C ASN A 538 -11.63 -4.22 20.09
N LYS A 539 -10.90 -4.96 19.24
CA LYS A 539 -9.44 -4.89 19.12
C LYS A 539 -8.98 -3.70 18.29
N PHE A 540 -9.60 -3.47 17.13
CA PHE A 540 -9.16 -2.46 16.16
C PHE A 540 -10.03 -1.19 16.14
N LYS A 541 -11.01 -1.09 17.04
CA LYS A 541 -11.92 0.07 17.17
C LYS A 541 -12.65 0.41 15.86
N MET A 542 -12.95 -0.61 15.07
CA MET A 542 -13.62 -0.45 13.77
C MET A 542 -15.10 -0.12 13.95
N ASN A 543 -15.66 0.62 12.99
CA ASN A 543 -17.07 1.00 13.02
C ASN A 543 -17.97 -0.25 12.90
N PRO A 544 -18.83 -0.56 13.89
CA PRO A 544 -19.68 -1.75 13.83
C PRO A 544 -20.68 -1.75 12.66
N ASN A 545 -21.04 -0.59 12.12
CA ASN A 545 -21.93 -0.45 10.97
C ASN A 545 -21.24 -0.76 9.63
N GLN A 546 -19.91 -0.89 9.61
CA GLN A 546 -19.18 -1.40 8.45
C GLN A 546 -19.49 -2.88 8.19
N PHE A 547 -19.85 -3.64 9.23
CA PHE A 547 -19.93 -5.10 9.16
C PHE A 547 -21.36 -5.63 9.11
N ILE A 548 -21.62 -6.48 8.10
CA ILE A 548 -22.83 -7.29 7.98
C ILE A 548 -22.49 -8.72 8.38
N VAL A 549 -23.37 -9.38 9.15
CA VAL A 549 -23.18 -10.77 9.56
C VAL A 549 -24.22 -11.66 8.89
N ALA A 550 -23.78 -12.81 8.38
CA ALA A 550 -24.65 -13.85 7.85
C ALA A 550 -24.24 -15.23 8.36
N GLY A 551 -25.22 -16.09 8.64
CA GLY A 551 -25.00 -17.51 8.89
C GLY A 551 -25.62 -18.36 7.79
N TYR A 552 -24.81 -19.22 7.17
CA TYR A 552 -25.27 -20.14 6.13
C TYR A 552 -25.49 -21.58 6.62
N GLY A 553 -25.15 -21.90 7.87
CA GLY A 553 -25.23 -23.28 8.35
C GLY A 553 -24.55 -24.26 7.38
N TRP A 554 -25.37 -25.13 6.79
CA TRP A 554 -25.01 -26.22 5.87
C TRP A 554 -25.22 -25.84 4.40
N ASP A 555 -25.87 -24.71 4.13
CA ASP A 555 -26.44 -24.36 2.83
C ASP A 555 -25.34 -24.08 1.78
N LYS A 556 -24.12 -23.78 2.23
CA LYS A 556 -22.97 -23.42 1.39
C LYS A 556 -21.71 -24.21 1.77
N PRO A 557 -21.66 -25.53 1.47
CA PRO A 557 -20.48 -26.34 1.77
C PRO A 557 -19.24 -25.84 0.99
N ALA A 558 -18.07 -25.91 1.62
CA ALA A 558 -16.78 -25.51 1.02
C ALA A 558 -16.47 -26.28 -0.27
N ASP A 559 -16.85 -27.56 -0.28
CA ASP A 559 -16.80 -28.41 -1.46
C ASP A 559 -18.11 -29.22 -1.53
N PRO A 560 -19.04 -28.87 -2.43
CA PRO A 560 -20.27 -29.62 -2.62
C PRO A 560 -20.05 -31.07 -3.04
N LYS A 561 -18.85 -31.43 -3.53
CA LYS A 561 -18.49 -32.77 -4.00
C LYS A 561 -17.82 -33.64 -2.93
N ASP A 562 -17.47 -33.05 -1.78
CA ASP A 562 -16.84 -33.72 -0.65
C ASP A 562 -17.65 -33.47 0.62
N ALA A 563 -18.61 -34.37 0.89
CA ALA A 563 -19.55 -34.25 2.00
C ALA A 563 -18.87 -34.33 3.39
N ASP A 564 -17.68 -34.93 3.45
CA ASP A 564 -16.93 -35.16 4.69
C ASP A 564 -15.90 -34.07 4.99
N ASN A 565 -15.93 -32.95 4.23
CA ASN A 565 -15.00 -31.83 4.40
C ASN A 565 -15.32 -30.95 5.61
N HIS A 566 -15.61 -31.57 6.75
CA HIS A 566 -16.09 -30.92 7.97
C HIS A 566 -15.12 -29.84 8.46
N ALA A 567 -13.81 -30.08 8.36
CA ALA A 567 -12.81 -29.12 8.78
C ALA A 567 -12.85 -27.81 7.97
N LYS A 568 -12.98 -27.89 6.64
CA LYS A 568 -13.06 -26.70 5.77
C LYS A 568 -14.38 -25.94 5.89
N ASN A 569 -15.40 -26.57 6.46
CA ASN A 569 -16.69 -25.94 6.69
C ASN A 569 -16.76 -25.16 8.02
N ARG A 570 -15.79 -25.30 8.91
CA ARG A 570 -15.57 -24.39 10.04
C ARG A 570 -14.76 -23.18 9.58
N ARG A 571 -15.35 -22.38 8.68
CA ARG A 571 -14.70 -21.21 8.05
C ARG A 571 -15.56 -19.97 8.17
N VAL A 572 -14.94 -18.84 7.85
CA VAL A 572 -15.63 -17.57 7.64
C VAL A 572 -15.28 -17.04 6.25
N GLU A 573 -16.29 -16.55 5.54
CA GLU A 573 -16.09 -15.88 4.25
C GLU A 573 -16.30 -14.38 4.43
N ILE A 574 -15.34 -13.60 3.95
CA ILE A 574 -15.33 -12.15 3.99
C ILE A 574 -15.59 -11.63 2.58
N LYS A 575 -16.62 -10.82 2.40
CA LYS A 575 -16.89 -10.14 1.13
C LYS A 575 -16.80 -8.63 1.30
N VAL A 576 -16.14 -7.98 0.35
CA VAL A 576 -16.09 -6.53 0.27
C VAL A 576 -17.18 -6.07 -0.70
N VAL A 577 -18.14 -5.34 -0.16
CA VAL A 577 -19.28 -4.78 -0.91
C VAL A 577 -19.09 -3.26 -0.99
N PRO A 578 -18.87 -2.70 -2.20
CA PRO A 578 -18.69 -1.25 -2.37
C PRO A 578 -19.87 -0.44 -1.83
N ALA A 579 -19.63 0.83 -1.47
CA ALA A 579 -20.68 1.73 -0.99
C ALA A 579 -21.74 2.03 -2.06
N GLU A 580 -21.33 2.05 -3.32
CA GLU A 580 -22.16 2.37 -4.48
C GLU A 580 -23.15 1.26 -4.83
N ALA A 581 -23.01 0.08 -4.23
CA ALA A 581 -23.89 -1.07 -4.42
C ALA A 581 -24.91 -1.26 -3.27
N GLN A 582 -25.09 -0.23 -2.43
CA GLN A 582 -25.99 -0.20 -1.29
C GLN A 582 -27.33 0.45 -1.60
#